data_AF-A0A3N0E7H4-F1
#
_entry.id   AF-A0A3N0E7H4-F1
#
_cell.length_a   1.000
_cell.length_b   1.000
_cell.length_c   1.000
_cell.angle_alpha   90.00
_cell.angle_beta   90.00
_cell.angle_gamma   90.00
#
_symmetry.space_group_name_H-M   'P 1'
#
loop_
_entity.id
_entity.type
_entity.pdbx_description
1 polymer ?
#
loop_
_entity_poly.entity_id
_entity_poly.type
_entity_poly.pdbx_seq_one_letter_code
_entity_poly.pdbx_strand_id
1 'polypeptide(L)'
;MKRSKNHRKAAELVDRNRLYTPAEAMKLAKETSTTSFDATVEVAVRLGVDPRKADQMVRGTVNLPHGTGKTARVLVFASGDRAEQARAAGADYVGDDDLVQEVLNGFLDFDAVVATPDLMGKVGRLGRILGPRGLMPNPKTGTVTPDVAKAVGDIKGGKIEFRVDRHGNLHFIIGKTSFDDRQLVENYSAALDEVLRIKPSAAKGRYVRKVNVTTTMGPGIQIDPNASREVAAAA
;
A
#
# COMPACT_ATOMS: atom_id res chain seq x y z
N MET A 1 16.44 7.72 21.57
CA MET A 1 17.23 7.80 20.32
C MET A 1 17.48 9.25 19.95
N LYS A 2 18.74 9.65 19.72
CA LYS A 2 19.10 11.01 19.32
C LYS A 2 18.73 11.20 17.83
N ARG A 3 17.83 12.14 17.52
CA ARG A 3 17.37 12.43 16.14
C ARG A 3 18.20 13.54 15.51
N SER A 4 18.22 13.60 14.18
CA SER A 4 18.94 14.64 13.42
C SER A 4 18.43 16.04 13.74
N LYS A 5 19.23 17.08 13.46
CA LYS A 5 18.83 18.48 13.67
C LYS A 5 17.57 18.84 12.88
N ASN A 6 17.50 18.40 11.62
CA ASN A 6 16.36 18.67 10.73
C ASN A 6 15.08 17.99 11.22
N HIS A 7 15.16 16.73 11.65
CA HIS A 7 14.00 16.02 12.19
C HIS A 7 13.49 16.65 13.50
N ARG A 8 14.38 17.20 14.34
CA ARG A 8 13.96 17.92 15.56
C ARG A 8 13.20 19.20 15.24
N LYS A 9 13.69 20.01 14.30
CA LYS A 9 12.99 21.21 13.82
C LYS A 9 11.62 20.88 13.23
N ALA A 10 11.54 19.84 12.39
CA ALA A 10 10.26 19.38 11.84
C ALA A 10 9.30 18.89 12.95
N ALA A 11 9.81 18.21 13.97
CA ALA A 11 9.00 17.75 15.09
C ALA A 11 8.48 18.87 16.00
N GLU A 12 9.13 20.05 16.03
CA GLU A 12 8.65 21.23 16.77
C GLU A 12 7.39 21.84 16.13
N LEU A 13 7.19 21.65 14.82
CA LEU A 13 5.99 22.09 14.11
C LEU A 13 4.77 21.19 14.39
N VAL A 14 5.00 19.98 14.91
CA VAL A 14 3.94 18.99 15.19
C VAL A 14 3.64 18.95 16.67
N ASP A 15 2.51 19.53 17.08
CA ASP A 15 1.97 19.29 18.42
C ASP A 15 1.50 17.83 18.55
N ARG A 16 2.10 17.09 19.47
CA ARG A 16 1.80 15.66 19.72
C ARG A 16 0.52 15.43 20.52
N ASN A 17 0.03 16.46 21.21
CA ASN A 17 -1.18 16.36 22.03
C ASN A 17 -2.43 16.75 21.25
N ARG A 18 -2.26 17.46 20.13
CA ARG A 18 -3.34 17.84 19.22
C ARG A 18 -3.69 16.69 18.26
N LEU A 19 -4.98 16.51 18.02
CA LEU A 19 -5.50 15.71 16.91
C LEU A 19 -5.72 16.64 15.72
N TYR A 20 -5.12 16.31 14.58
CA TYR A 20 -5.27 17.07 13.34
C TYR A 20 -6.39 16.49 12.48
N THR A 21 -6.96 17.33 11.64
CA THR A 21 -7.85 16.88 10.57
C THR A 21 -7.01 16.23 9.46
N PRO A 22 -7.59 15.38 8.59
CA PRO A 22 -6.86 14.80 7.46
C PRO A 22 -6.20 15.88 6.58
N ALA A 23 -6.91 16.96 6.27
CA ALA A 23 -6.37 18.05 5.45
C ALA A 23 -5.18 18.76 6.12
N GLU A 24 -5.29 19.10 7.41
CA GLU A 24 -4.19 19.70 8.17
C GLU A 24 -2.99 18.76 8.25
N ALA A 25 -3.23 17.47 8.46
CA ALA A 25 -2.16 16.48 8.57
C ALA A 25 -1.41 16.27 7.26
N MET A 26 -2.10 16.26 6.10
CA MET A 26 -1.41 16.13 4.81
C MET A 26 -0.55 17.36 4.50
N LYS A 27 -1.06 18.56 4.79
CA LYS A 27 -0.30 19.81 4.63
C LYS A 27 0.95 19.80 5.52
N LEU A 28 0.77 19.48 6.80
CA LEU A 28 1.86 19.41 7.77
C LEU A 28 2.86 18.30 7.42
N ALA A 29 2.41 17.17 6.85
CA ALA A 29 3.30 16.10 6.38
C ALA A 29 4.21 16.58 5.25
N LYS A 30 3.71 17.41 4.33
CA LYS A 30 4.51 18.02 3.27
C LYS A 30 5.49 19.07 3.81
N GLU A 31 5.04 19.94 4.70
CA GLU A 31 5.89 20.97 5.32
C GLU A 31 7.02 20.39 6.20
N THR A 32 6.75 19.26 6.85
CA THR A 32 7.73 18.58 7.71
C THR A 32 8.68 17.66 6.94
N SER A 33 8.52 17.54 5.62
CA SER A 33 9.44 16.81 4.75
C SER A 33 10.73 17.61 4.55
N THR A 34 11.79 17.23 5.26
CA THR A 34 13.10 17.88 5.14
C THR A 34 14.03 17.20 4.14
N THR A 35 13.51 16.34 3.27
CA THR A 35 14.31 15.53 2.32
C THR A 35 14.50 16.25 0.98
N SER A 36 15.64 16.00 0.34
CA SER A 36 15.93 16.50 -1.01
C SER A 36 15.25 15.70 -2.12
N PHE A 37 14.76 14.50 -1.81
CA PHE A 37 14.00 13.65 -2.71
C PHE A 37 12.51 13.69 -2.36
N ASP A 38 11.66 13.34 -3.35
CA ASP A 38 10.22 13.26 -3.18
C ASP A 38 9.86 12.07 -2.27
N ALA A 39 9.53 12.40 -1.02
CA ALA A 39 9.29 11.42 0.03
C ALA A 39 7.90 10.80 -0.11
N THR A 40 7.78 9.54 0.32
CA THR A 40 6.51 8.84 0.35
C THR A 40 5.73 9.24 1.60
N VAL A 41 4.45 9.55 1.43
CA VAL A 41 3.50 9.78 2.53
C VAL A 41 2.83 8.44 2.84
N GLU A 42 2.97 8.00 4.08
CA GLU A 42 2.47 6.73 4.58
C GLU A 42 1.57 6.93 5.81
N VAL A 43 0.65 5.99 5.99
CA VAL A 43 -0.34 6.01 7.05
C VAL A 43 -0.21 4.74 7.88
N ALA A 44 -0.09 4.93 9.19
CA ALA A 44 -0.09 3.86 10.17
C ALA A 44 -1.40 3.92 10.97
N VAL A 45 -2.21 2.88 10.86
CA VAL A 45 -3.48 2.74 11.56
C VAL A 45 -3.36 1.63 12.58
N ARG A 46 -3.61 1.95 13.85
CA ARG A 46 -3.71 0.94 14.92
C ARG A 46 -5.15 0.44 14.99
N LEU A 47 -5.35 -0.82 14.64
CA LEU A 47 -6.64 -1.47 14.70
C LEU A 47 -6.86 -2.15 16.06
N GLY A 48 -8.13 -2.33 16.41
CA GLY A 48 -8.58 -3.01 17.62
C GLY A 48 -8.83 -4.50 17.44
N VAL A 49 -8.09 -5.15 16.53
CA VAL A 49 -8.21 -6.59 16.22
C VAL A 49 -7.11 -7.40 16.90
N ASP A 50 -7.38 -8.68 17.16
CA ASP A 50 -6.37 -9.64 17.61
C ASP A 50 -5.84 -10.46 16.43
N PRO A 51 -4.65 -10.15 15.88
CA PRO A 51 -4.11 -10.82 14.71
C PRO A 51 -3.70 -12.28 14.94
N ARG A 52 -3.73 -12.76 16.20
CA ARG A 52 -3.51 -14.18 16.51
C ARG A 52 -4.71 -15.04 16.12
N LYS A 53 -5.88 -14.42 15.98
CA LYS A 53 -7.13 -15.08 15.62
C LYS A 53 -7.38 -14.93 14.13
N ALA A 54 -7.57 -16.05 13.43
CA ALA A 54 -7.72 -16.05 11.97
C ALA A 54 -8.99 -15.30 11.50
N ASP A 55 -10.05 -15.31 12.31
CA ASP A 55 -11.31 -14.58 12.10
C ASP A 55 -11.19 -13.06 12.26
N GLN A 56 -10.09 -12.57 12.85
CA GLN A 56 -9.83 -11.14 13.04
C GLN A 56 -8.67 -10.63 12.17
N MET A 57 -8.12 -11.47 11.30
CA MET A 57 -7.06 -11.07 10.38
C MET A 57 -7.64 -10.21 9.26
N VAL A 58 -7.29 -8.92 9.26
CA VAL A 58 -7.67 -7.98 8.19
C VAL A 58 -6.61 -8.00 7.11
N ARG A 59 -7.04 -8.31 5.88
CA ARG A 59 -6.25 -8.22 4.66
C ARG A 59 -7.15 -7.70 3.56
N GLY A 60 -6.68 -6.72 2.82
CA GLY A 60 -7.46 -6.07 1.78
C GLY A 60 -6.58 -5.48 0.70
N THR A 61 -7.23 -5.11 -0.40
CA THR A 61 -6.63 -4.33 -1.46
C THR A 61 -7.54 -3.17 -1.79
N VAL A 62 -6.97 -1.99 -2.01
CA VAL A 62 -7.71 -0.81 -2.46
C VAL A 62 -7.00 -0.18 -3.65
N ASN A 63 -7.76 0.25 -4.64
CA ASN A 63 -7.25 1.05 -5.74
C ASN A 63 -7.33 2.52 -5.30
N LEU A 64 -6.17 3.18 -5.23
CA LEU A 64 -6.14 4.61 -4.91
C LEU A 64 -6.55 5.42 -6.15
N PRO A 65 -7.47 6.40 -6.03
CA PRO A 65 -7.95 7.18 -7.17
C PRO A 65 -6.84 7.96 -7.88
N HIS A 66 -5.84 8.45 -7.14
CA HIS A 66 -4.69 9.19 -7.70
C HIS A 66 -3.41 8.35 -7.79
N GLY A 67 -3.49 7.05 -7.49
CA GLY A 67 -2.35 6.15 -7.43
C GLY A 67 -1.35 6.47 -6.30
N THR A 68 -0.21 5.79 -6.31
CA THR A 68 0.84 5.91 -5.28
C THR A 68 2.02 6.81 -5.68
N GLY A 69 2.06 7.26 -6.94
CA GLY A 69 3.17 8.04 -7.48
C GLY A 69 4.46 7.23 -7.74
N LYS A 70 4.42 5.90 -7.56
CA LYS A 70 5.50 4.98 -7.96
C LYS A 70 5.06 4.18 -9.16
N THR A 71 5.84 4.22 -10.24
CA THR A 71 5.73 3.29 -11.36
C THR A 71 6.17 1.90 -10.91
N ALA A 72 5.21 1.04 -10.58
CA ALA A 72 5.49 -0.34 -10.22
C ALA A 72 5.93 -1.13 -11.45
N ARG A 73 7.07 -1.81 -11.35
CA ARG A 73 7.52 -2.78 -12.35
C ARG A 73 6.75 -4.08 -12.15
N VAL A 74 5.93 -4.47 -13.13
CA VAL A 74 5.04 -5.63 -13.05
C VAL A 74 5.60 -6.76 -13.90
N LEU A 75 5.87 -7.89 -13.24
CA LEU A 75 6.23 -9.14 -13.89
C LEU A 75 4.99 -10.04 -13.98
N VAL A 76 4.76 -10.62 -15.15
CA VAL A 76 3.61 -11.46 -15.42
C VAL A 76 4.05 -12.85 -15.86
N PHE A 77 3.57 -13.86 -15.14
CA PHE A 77 3.64 -15.26 -15.56
C PHE A 77 2.37 -15.62 -16.32
N ALA A 78 2.46 -15.67 -17.65
CA ALA A 78 1.36 -16.02 -18.53
C ALA A 78 1.89 -16.66 -19.83
N SER A 79 1.07 -17.52 -20.43
CA SER A 79 1.37 -18.18 -21.71
C SER A 79 0.31 -17.84 -22.77
N GLY A 80 0.67 -17.94 -24.05
CA GLY A 80 -0.24 -17.74 -25.19
C GLY A 80 -0.88 -16.35 -25.23
N ASP A 81 -2.17 -16.29 -25.58
CA ASP A 81 -2.94 -15.04 -25.74
C ASP A 81 -2.92 -14.14 -24.51
N ARG A 82 -2.85 -14.73 -23.30
CA ARG A 82 -2.78 -13.96 -22.04
C ARG A 82 -1.45 -13.21 -21.90
N ALA A 83 -0.37 -13.73 -22.48
CA ALA A 83 0.93 -13.05 -22.51
C ALA A 83 0.87 -11.81 -23.41
N GLU A 84 0.21 -11.90 -24.56
CA GLU A 84 0.02 -10.75 -25.45
C GLU A 84 -0.84 -9.66 -24.80
N GLN A 85 -1.94 -10.06 -24.16
CA GLN A 85 -2.78 -9.14 -23.39
C GLN A 85 -2.02 -8.44 -22.26
N ALA A 86 -1.13 -9.16 -21.56
CA ALA A 86 -0.30 -8.58 -20.51
C ALA A 86 0.69 -7.53 -21.07
N ARG A 87 1.33 -7.82 -22.21
CA ARG A 87 2.22 -6.86 -22.89
C ARG A 87 1.45 -5.64 -23.36
N ALA A 88 0.25 -5.83 -23.93
CA ALA A 88 -0.61 -4.73 -24.35
C ALA A 88 -1.10 -3.87 -23.17
N ALA A 89 -1.34 -4.47 -22.00
CA ALA A 89 -1.66 -3.76 -20.77
C ALA A 89 -0.46 -3.03 -20.14
N GLY A 90 0.73 -3.16 -20.74
CA GLY A 90 1.95 -2.48 -20.31
C GLY A 90 2.73 -3.22 -19.24
N ALA A 91 2.65 -4.54 -19.13
CA ALA A 91 3.55 -5.31 -18.25
C ALA A 91 5.01 -5.15 -18.69
N ASP A 92 5.92 -5.01 -17.73
CA ASP A 92 7.35 -4.75 -18.00
C ASP A 92 8.07 -6.05 -18.41
N TYR A 93 7.70 -7.16 -17.77
CA TYR A 93 8.24 -8.49 -18.08
C TYR A 93 7.10 -9.49 -18.19
N VAL A 94 7.09 -10.27 -19.28
CA VAL A 94 6.09 -11.32 -19.54
C VAL A 94 6.77 -12.56 -20.04
N GLY A 95 6.58 -13.68 -19.34
CA GLY A 95 7.17 -14.97 -19.72
C GLY A 95 6.56 -16.13 -18.95
N ASP A 96 7.02 -17.33 -19.26
CA ASP A 96 6.55 -18.60 -18.68
C ASP A 96 7.70 -19.33 -17.94
N ASP A 97 8.32 -20.33 -18.55
CA ASP A 97 9.35 -21.18 -17.93
C ASP A 97 10.72 -20.53 -17.90
N ASP A 98 11.07 -19.80 -18.97
CA ASP A 98 12.37 -19.13 -19.08
C ASP A 98 12.53 -18.06 -18.00
N LEU A 99 11.47 -17.28 -17.77
CA LEU A 99 11.43 -16.25 -16.75
C LEU A 99 11.43 -16.84 -15.34
N VAL A 100 10.84 -18.03 -15.13
CA VAL A 100 10.94 -18.74 -13.84
C VAL A 100 12.38 -19.13 -13.54
N GLN A 101 13.16 -19.57 -14.54
CA GLN A 101 14.58 -19.88 -14.36
C GLN A 101 15.41 -18.63 -14.08
N GLU A 102 15.15 -17.51 -14.76
CA GLU A 102 15.82 -16.24 -14.47
C GLU A 102 15.58 -15.76 -13.04
N VAL A 103 14.34 -15.87 -12.55
CA VAL A 103 14.00 -15.52 -11.16
C VAL A 103 14.66 -16.47 -10.16
N LEU A 104 14.80 -17.77 -10.50
CA LEU A 104 15.59 -18.72 -9.70
C LEU A 104 17.09 -18.33 -9.66
N ASN A 105 17.62 -17.83 -10.77
CA ASN A 105 19.00 -17.38 -10.90
C ASN A 105 19.27 -16.02 -10.25
N GLY A 106 18.25 -15.38 -9.66
CA GLY A 106 18.38 -14.15 -8.87
C GLY A 106 17.88 -12.88 -9.55
N PHE A 107 17.18 -12.97 -10.69
CA PHE A 107 16.52 -11.82 -11.29
C PHE A 107 15.35 -11.36 -10.42
N LEU A 108 15.46 -10.16 -9.84
CA LEU A 108 14.51 -9.63 -8.84
C LEU A 108 14.19 -8.15 -9.05
N ASP A 109 14.29 -7.67 -10.29
CA ASP A 109 14.09 -6.27 -10.67
C ASP A 109 12.62 -5.91 -10.94
N PHE A 110 11.71 -6.41 -10.11
CA PHE A 110 10.27 -6.15 -10.21
C PHE A 110 9.65 -5.90 -8.83
N ASP A 111 8.55 -5.14 -8.82
CA ASP A 111 7.85 -4.73 -7.60
C ASP A 111 6.56 -5.52 -7.36
N ALA A 112 5.96 -6.10 -8.42
CA ALA A 112 4.73 -6.88 -8.34
C ALA A 112 4.75 -8.05 -9.32
N VAL A 113 4.13 -9.17 -8.91
CA VAL A 113 4.01 -10.38 -9.73
C VAL A 113 2.53 -10.73 -9.91
N VAL A 114 2.14 -10.93 -11.16
CA VAL A 114 0.83 -11.46 -11.56
C VAL A 114 1.04 -12.81 -12.20
N ALA A 115 0.14 -13.76 -11.95
CA ALA A 115 0.24 -15.08 -12.56
C ALA A 115 -1.12 -15.62 -12.97
N THR A 116 -1.12 -16.44 -14.02
CA THR A 116 -2.30 -17.23 -14.39
C THR A 116 -2.41 -18.48 -13.51
N PRO A 117 -3.63 -18.97 -13.20
CA PRO A 117 -3.82 -20.15 -12.33
C PRO A 117 -3.08 -21.41 -12.82
N ASP A 118 -2.96 -21.58 -14.12
CA ASP A 118 -2.26 -22.67 -14.80
C ASP A 118 -0.75 -22.73 -14.50
N LEU A 119 -0.09 -21.58 -14.31
CA LEU A 119 1.35 -21.50 -14.04
C LEU A 119 1.69 -21.51 -12.55
N MET A 120 0.70 -21.54 -11.66
CA MET A 120 0.91 -21.52 -10.20
C MET A 120 1.71 -22.72 -9.68
N GLY A 121 1.58 -23.90 -10.31
CA GLY A 121 2.37 -25.07 -9.93
C GLY A 121 3.88 -24.86 -10.09
N LYS A 122 4.27 -24.05 -11.08
CA LYS A 122 5.68 -23.72 -11.36
C LYS A 122 6.16 -22.56 -10.48
N VAL A 123 5.37 -21.49 -10.39
CA VAL A 123 5.64 -20.33 -9.53
C VAL A 123 5.70 -20.71 -8.04
N GLY A 124 4.99 -21.76 -7.62
CA GLY A 124 5.08 -22.30 -6.25
C GLY A 124 6.51 -22.70 -5.84
N ARG A 125 7.35 -23.14 -6.80
CA ARG A 125 8.77 -23.46 -6.56
C ARG A 125 9.59 -22.23 -6.18
N LEU A 126 9.19 -21.05 -6.67
CA LEU A 126 9.79 -19.74 -6.34
C LEU A 126 9.41 -19.25 -4.94
N GLY A 127 8.52 -19.95 -4.22
CA GLY A 127 8.01 -19.53 -2.92
C GLY A 127 9.11 -19.28 -1.87
N ARG A 128 10.28 -19.95 -1.97
CA ARG A 128 11.43 -19.69 -1.08
C ARG A 128 12.05 -18.30 -1.29
N ILE A 129 12.01 -17.77 -2.51
CA ILE A 129 12.58 -16.46 -2.88
C ILE A 129 11.51 -15.37 -2.78
N LEU A 130 10.34 -15.61 -3.37
CA LEU A 130 9.24 -14.63 -3.43
C LEU A 130 8.47 -14.50 -2.11
N GLY A 131 8.41 -15.57 -1.31
CA GLY A 131 7.65 -15.63 -0.06
C GLY A 131 8.14 -14.63 1.01
N PRO A 132 9.43 -14.64 1.40
CA PRO A 132 9.96 -13.71 2.39
C PRO A 132 9.85 -12.24 1.97
N ARG A 133 9.79 -11.96 0.67
CA ARG A 133 9.66 -10.61 0.10
C ARG A 133 8.22 -10.17 -0.10
N GLY A 134 7.23 -11.04 0.13
CA GLY A 134 5.82 -10.72 -0.06
C GLY A 134 5.42 -10.56 -1.54
N LEU A 135 6.27 -10.97 -2.49
CA LEU A 135 6.02 -10.87 -3.93
C LEU A 135 5.27 -12.09 -4.48
N MET A 136 4.91 -13.04 -3.63
CA MET A 136 4.23 -14.27 -4.04
C MET A 136 2.78 -13.96 -4.46
N PRO A 137 2.37 -14.31 -5.69
CA PRO A 137 1.00 -14.11 -6.14
C PRO A 137 0.00 -14.85 -5.25
N ASN A 138 -1.15 -14.23 -4.98
CA ASN A 138 -2.18 -14.79 -4.12
C ASN A 138 -3.57 -14.58 -4.74
N PRO A 139 -4.42 -15.62 -4.81
CA PRO A 139 -5.80 -15.46 -5.26
C PRO A 139 -6.59 -14.44 -4.43
N LYS A 140 -6.29 -14.33 -3.12
CA LYS A 140 -6.98 -13.38 -2.22
C LYS A 140 -6.70 -11.91 -2.53
N THR A 141 -5.58 -11.61 -3.16
CA THR A 141 -5.20 -10.24 -3.55
C THR A 141 -5.59 -9.94 -4.99
N GLY A 142 -6.13 -10.94 -5.71
CA GLY A 142 -6.49 -10.83 -7.12
C GLY A 142 -5.29 -10.79 -8.06
N THR A 143 -4.08 -11.14 -7.59
CA THR A 143 -2.88 -11.24 -8.44
C THR A 143 -2.76 -12.60 -9.14
N VAL A 144 -3.66 -13.54 -8.79
CA VAL A 144 -3.87 -14.79 -9.53
C VAL A 144 -5.23 -14.71 -10.19
N THR A 145 -5.24 -14.44 -11.50
CA THR A 145 -6.49 -14.25 -12.26
C THR A 145 -6.30 -14.69 -13.71
N PRO A 146 -7.35 -15.20 -14.38
CA PRO A 146 -7.34 -15.34 -15.83
C PRO A 146 -7.29 -13.97 -16.55
N ASP A 147 -7.81 -12.90 -15.93
CA ASP A 147 -7.89 -11.55 -16.52
C ASP A 147 -6.62 -10.74 -16.24
N VAL A 148 -5.53 -11.10 -16.92
CA VAL A 148 -4.18 -10.56 -16.66
C VAL A 148 -4.10 -9.07 -16.98
N ALA A 149 -4.72 -8.61 -18.08
CA ALA A 149 -4.69 -7.21 -18.48
C ALA A 149 -5.26 -6.28 -17.40
N LYS A 150 -6.38 -6.67 -16.79
CA LYS A 150 -7.01 -5.89 -15.72
C LYS A 150 -6.13 -5.86 -14.46
N ALA A 151 -5.55 -7.00 -14.08
CA ALA A 151 -4.66 -7.06 -12.92
C ALA A 151 -3.41 -6.18 -13.11
N VAL A 152 -2.82 -6.16 -14.30
CA VAL A 152 -1.68 -5.28 -14.62
C VAL A 152 -2.09 -3.81 -14.53
N GLY A 153 -3.24 -3.45 -15.13
CA GLY A 153 -3.77 -2.09 -15.08
C GLY A 153 -4.06 -1.62 -13.65
N ASP A 154 -4.67 -2.47 -12.83
CA ASP A 154 -4.96 -2.16 -11.42
C ASP A 154 -3.68 -1.92 -10.61
N ILE A 155 -2.67 -2.78 -10.79
CA ILE A 155 -1.38 -2.65 -10.08
C ILE A 155 -0.65 -1.38 -10.51
N LYS A 156 -0.60 -1.09 -11.81
CA LYS A 156 0.00 0.15 -12.33
C LYS A 156 -0.80 1.40 -11.95
N GLY A 157 -2.12 1.27 -11.79
CA GLY A 157 -3.02 2.31 -11.29
C GLY A 157 -2.86 2.62 -9.80
N GLY A 158 -1.94 1.95 -9.09
CA GLY A 158 -1.66 2.21 -7.68
C GLY A 158 -2.55 1.43 -6.72
N LYS A 159 -2.95 0.21 -7.10
CA LYS A 159 -3.52 -0.76 -6.16
C LYS A 159 -2.52 -1.03 -5.03
N ILE A 160 -2.96 -0.77 -3.81
CA ILE A 160 -2.20 -1.08 -2.60
C ILE A 160 -2.79 -2.32 -1.93
N GLU A 161 -1.90 -3.19 -1.44
CA GLU A 161 -2.26 -4.28 -0.54
C GLU A 161 -1.91 -3.87 0.89
N PHE A 162 -2.83 -4.13 1.81
CA PHE A 162 -2.57 -3.95 3.23
C PHE A 162 -2.92 -5.22 4.00
N ARG A 163 -2.08 -5.51 4.99
CA ARG A 163 -2.22 -6.65 5.90
C ARG A 163 -1.88 -6.20 7.31
N VAL A 164 -2.66 -6.67 8.28
CA VAL A 164 -2.39 -6.41 9.68
C VAL A 164 -1.15 -7.17 10.15
N ASP A 165 -0.30 -6.49 10.91
CA ASP A 165 0.89 -7.05 11.53
C ASP A 165 0.54 -7.89 12.78
N ARG A 166 1.57 -8.42 13.46
CA ARG A 166 1.39 -9.21 14.70
C ARG A 166 0.90 -8.38 15.90
N HIS A 167 0.89 -7.06 15.80
CA HIS A 167 0.55 -6.11 16.85
C HIS A 167 -0.79 -5.39 16.60
N GLY A 168 -1.49 -5.70 15.50
CA GLY A 168 -2.75 -5.05 15.14
C GLY A 168 -2.56 -3.71 14.41
N ASN A 169 -1.38 -3.42 13.87
CA ASN A 169 -1.12 -2.24 13.06
C ASN A 169 -1.30 -2.56 11.57
N LEU A 170 -1.84 -1.58 10.86
CA LEU A 170 -1.98 -1.56 9.42
C LEU A 170 -1.13 -0.43 8.87
N HIS A 171 -0.31 -0.73 7.87
CA HIS A 171 0.54 0.25 7.19
C HIS A 171 0.21 0.26 5.72
N PHE A 172 0.03 1.45 5.15
CA PHE A 172 -0.16 1.62 3.72
C PHE A 172 0.33 3.00 3.25
N ILE A 173 0.63 3.08 1.96
CA ILE A 173 1.09 4.29 1.29
C ILE A 173 -0.11 4.99 0.67
N ILE A 174 -0.17 6.31 0.76
CA ILE A 174 -1.25 7.12 0.15
C ILE A 174 -0.77 8.02 -0.98
N GLY A 175 0.54 8.17 -1.17
CA GLY A 175 1.09 8.97 -2.26
C GLY A 175 2.47 9.52 -1.93
N LYS A 176 2.85 10.57 -2.66
CA LYS A 176 4.12 11.27 -2.48
C LYS A 176 3.93 12.70 -2.00
N THR A 177 4.99 13.31 -1.49
CA THR A 177 4.98 14.72 -1.06
C THR A 177 4.71 15.70 -2.21
N SER A 178 4.99 15.29 -3.45
CA SER A 178 4.68 16.04 -4.67
C SER A 178 3.20 16.13 -5.02
N PHE A 179 2.33 15.31 -4.42
CA PHE A 179 0.90 15.31 -4.72
C PHE A 179 0.20 16.53 -4.12
N ASP A 180 -0.93 16.91 -4.71
CA ASP A 180 -1.78 17.96 -4.13
C ASP A 180 -2.41 17.48 -2.82
N ASP A 181 -2.68 18.43 -1.91
CA ASP A 181 -3.25 18.13 -0.60
C ASP A 181 -4.62 17.43 -0.74
N ARG A 182 -5.42 17.82 -1.74
CA ARG A 182 -6.72 17.19 -2.02
C ARG A 182 -6.57 15.75 -2.48
N GLN A 183 -5.59 15.48 -3.35
CA GLN A 183 -5.32 14.13 -3.85
C GLN A 183 -4.91 13.18 -2.71
N LEU A 184 -4.09 13.67 -1.77
CA LEU A 184 -3.68 12.89 -0.60
C LEU A 184 -4.86 12.60 0.34
N VAL A 185 -5.75 13.57 0.54
CA VAL A 185 -6.97 13.38 1.34
C VAL A 185 -7.91 12.37 0.68
N GLU A 186 -8.13 12.48 -0.63
CA GLU A 186 -8.99 11.54 -1.36
C GLU A 186 -8.45 10.10 -1.34
N ASN A 187 -7.13 9.94 -1.53
CA ASN A 187 -6.47 8.65 -1.40
C ASN A 187 -6.59 8.08 0.03
N TYR A 188 -6.44 8.93 1.05
CA TYR A 188 -6.62 8.54 2.45
C TYR A 188 -8.06 8.11 2.74
N SER A 189 -9.05 8.88 2.30
CA SER A 189 -10.47 8.57 2.50
C SER A 189 -10.85 7.26 1.79
N ALA A 190 -10.40 7.04 0.56
CA ALA A 190 -10.63 5.78 -0.16
C ALA A 190 -10.04 4.57 0.59
N ALA A 191 -8.82 4.69 1.10
CA ALA A 191 -8.18 3.63 1.87
C ALA A 191 -8.90 3.37 3.22
N LEU A 192 -9.33 4.43 3.91
CA LEU A 192 -10.03 4.31 5.18
C LEU A 192 -11.42 3.68 5.01
N ASP A 193 -12.18 4.09 3.99
CA ASP A 193 -13.50 3.53 3.67
C ASP A 193 -13.38 2.03 3.37
N GLU A 194 -12.33 1.60 2.67
CA GLU A 194 -12.06 0.18 2.44
C GLU A 194 -11.73 -0.58 3.73
N VAL A 195 -10.88 -0.01 4.59
CA VAL A 195 -10.53 -0.62 5.88
C VAL A 195 -11.77 -0.78 6.75
N LEU A 196 -12.67 0.21 6.78
CA LEU A 196 -13.94 0.13 7.50
C LEU A 196 -14.88 -0.92 6.90
N ARG A 197 -14.88 -1.10 5.58
CA ARG A 197 -15.65 -2.13 4.88
C ARG A 197 -15.21 -3.55 5.23
N ILE A 198 -13.89 -3.78 5.36
CA ILE A 198 -13.30 -5.09 5.69
C ILE A 198 -13.28 -5.33 7.21
N LYS A 199 -14.05 -4.56 8.00
CA LYS A 199 -14.16 -4.77 9.45
C LYS A 199 -14.70 -6.17 9.76
N PRO A 200 -13.95 -7.03 10.47
CA PRO A 200 -14.44 -8.34 10.86
C PRO A 200 -15.57 -8.22 11.89
N SER A 201 -16.63 -9.01 11.74
CA SER A 201 -17.75 -9.02 12.70
C SER A 201 -17.33 -9.45 14.11
N ALA A 202 -16.23 -10.21 14.22
CA ALA A 202 -15.66 -10.65 15.49
C ALA A 202 -14.88 -9.55 16.24
N ALA A 203 -14.62 -8.40 15.60
CA ALA A 203 -13.91 -7.28 16.22
C ALA A 203 -14.79 -6.59 17.27
N LYS A 204 -14.38 -6.64 18.54
CA LYS A 204 -15.09 -6.00 19.66
C LYS A 204 -14.51 -4.63 19.99
N GLY A 205 -15.37 -3.68 20.34
CA GLY A 205 -14.97 -2.32 20.73
C GLY A 205 -14.60 -1.42 19.54
N ARG A 206 -13.75 -0.42 19.80
CA ARG A 206 -13.33 0.55 18.78
C ARG A 206 -12.38 -0.10 17.77
N TYR A 207 -12.83 -0.17 16.51
CA TYR A 207 -12.08 -0.81 15.42
C TYR A 207 -10.83 -0.02 15.03
N VAL A 208 -10.93 1.29 14.87
CA VAL A 208 -9.78 2.19 14.62
C VAL A 208 -9.41 2.88 15.94
N ARG A 209 -8.24 2.57 16.50
CA ARG A 209 -7.78 3.13 17.79
C ARG A 209 -6.97 4.41 17.61
N LYS A 210 -6.08 4.43 16.62
CA LYS A 210 -5.17 5.55 16.36
C LYS A 210 -4.83 5.58 14.89
N VAL A 211 -4.76 6.78 14.31
CA VAL A 211 -4.26 7.00 12.94
C VAL A 211 -3.11 7.98 13.04
N ASN A 212 -1.98 7.64 12.43
CA ASN A 212 -0.86 8.55 12.25
C ASN A 212 -0.47 8.61 10.79
N VAL A 213 -0.18 9.81 10.31
CA VAL A 213 0.45 10.04 9.01
C VAL A 213 1.89 10.42 9.24
N THR A 214 2.78 9.90 8.40
CA THR A 214 4.20 10.27 8.43
C THR A 214 4.73 10.29 7.01
N THR A 215 5.78 11.07 6.79
CA THR A 215 6.61 10.90 5.60
C THR A 215 7.76 9.95 5.92
N THR A 216 8.43 9.42 4.89
CA THR A 216 9.55 8.46 5.04
C THR A 216 10.60 8.89 6.08
N MET A 217 10.87 10.20 6.23
CA MET A 217 11.86 10.74 7.17
C MET A 217 11.27 11.77 8.16
N GLY A 218 9.96 11.99 8.11
CA GLY A 218 9.26 12.99 8.90
C GLY A 218 8.86 12.52 10.30
N PRO A 219 8.36 13.44 11.13
CA PRO A 219 7.65 13.09 12.36
C PRO A 219 6.27 12.51 12.05
N GLY A 220 5.75 11.69 12.98
CA GLY A 220 4.37 11.20 12.91
C GLY A 220 3.37 12.24 13.40
N ILE A 221 2.35 12.50 12.59
CA ILE A 221 1.27 13.46 12.82
C ILE A 221 0.00 12.66 13.13
N GLN A 222 -0.60 12.91 14.28
CA GLN A 222 -1.77 12.16 14.72
C GLN A 222 -3.04 12.76 14.16
N ILE A 223 -3.82 11.96 13.42
CA ILE A 223 -5.12 12.35 12.88
C ILE A 223 -6.22 11.93 13.86
N ASP A 224 -7.31 12.70 13.94
CA ASP A 224 -8.52 12.24 14.61
C ASP A 224 -9.14 11.05 13.85
N PRO A 225 -9.18 9.84 14.44
CA PRO A 225 -9.74 8.67 13.79
C PRO A 225 -11.26 8.73 13.54
N ASN A 226 -11.97 9.73 14.07
CA ASN A 226 -13.39 9.95 13.78
C ASN A 226 -13.63 10.92 12.60
N ALA A 227 -12.64 11.74 12.25
CA ALA A 227 -12.73 12.70 11.15
C ALA A 227 -12.35 12.01 9.83
N SER A 228 -13.26 11.20 9.27
CA SER A 228 -13.00 10.47 8.02
C SER A 228 -13.09 11.34 6.75
N ARG A 229 -13.71 12.53 6.83
CA ARG A 229 -14.14 13.32 5.66
C ARG A 229 -14.07 14.85 5.80
N GLU A 230 -13.18 15.41 6.62
CA GLU A 230 -12.94 16.86 6.50
C GLU A 230 -12.02 17.14 5.30
N VAL A 231 -12.58 16.95 4.10
CA VAL A 231 -12.26 17.83 2.99
C VAL A 231 -12.80 19.18 3.46
N ALA A 232 -11.93 20.15 3.72
CA ALA A 232 -12.38 21.51 3.95
C ALA A 232 -13.36 21.86 2.82
N ALA A 233 -14.64 21.99 3.17
CA ALA A 233 -15.65 22.43 2.23
C ALA A 233 -15.15 23.74 1.66
N ALA A 234 -14.78 23.73 0.38
CA ALA A 234 -14.48 24.94 -0.34
C ALA A 234 -15.80 25.72 -0.43
N ALA A 235 -15.93 26.71 0.45
CA ALA A 235 -16.78 27.87 0.22
C ALA A 235 -16.13 28.76 -0.84
#